data_AF-A0A8C1ZRX1-F1
#
_entry.id   AF-A0A8C1ZRX1-F1
#
_cell.length_a   1.000
_cell.length_b   1.000
_cell.length_c   1.000
_cell.angle_alpha   90.00
_cell.angle_beta   90.00
_cell.angle_gamma   90.00
#
_symmetry.space_group_name_H-M   'P 1'
#
loop_
_entity.id
_entity.type
_entity.pdbx_description
1 polymer ?
#
loop_
_entity_poly.entity_id
_entity_poly.type
_entity_poly.pdbx_seq_one_letter_code
_entity_poly.pdbx_strand_id
1 'polypeptide(L)'
;MRFIAVSVILCAGFFWPTTFSHPRGEWTKLTLTQHWPQTFCSVEKNCTTNISFWTLHGLWPNSGMMCNTSWHFNASLIKDLIPEMKKYWPDLIEPSSSEFWKYEWTKHGTCAARAESLNSQHKYFSKALELYHKYNLTNVLKDNRIVPSEQYYTLDEVETAITSFYNVKTKIQCVHPGKGGQVQVLGQIEICVDRDFQLIDCEKSTEEIWSNDIPAVAISGQSELSVCDHSMPIYYPPVPSRS
;
A
#
# COMPACT_ATOMS: atom_id res chain seq x y z
N MET A 1 -32.38 -24.60 -65.67
CA MET A 1 -31.51 -24.52 -64.48
C MET A 1 -30.71 -23.24 -64.54
N ARG A 2 -31.02 -22.26 -63.68
CA ARG A 2 -30.18 -21.07 -63.47
C ARG A 2 -29.69 -21.13 -62.03
N PHE A 3 -28.40 -21.33 -61.83
CA PHE A 3 -27.78 -21.30 -60.51
C PHE A 3 -27.52 -19.84 -60.14
N ILE A 4 -28.14 -19.36 -59.07
CA ILE A 4 -27.81 -18.08 -58.45
C ILE A 4 -26.69 -18.38 -57.44
N ALA A 5 -25.48 -17.92 -57.74
CA ALA A 5 -24.39 -17.94 -56.77
C ALA A 5 -24.59 -16.79 -55.78
N VAL A 6 -24.87 -17.13 -54.52
CA VAL A 6 -24.91 -16.17 -53.42
C VAL A 6 -23.49 -16.06 -52.86
N SER A 7 -22.80 -14.96 -53.17
CA SER A 7 -21.51 -14.63 -52.56
C SER A 7 -21.72 -14.21 -51.10
N VAL A 8 -21.31 -15.05 -50.16
CA VAL A 8 -21.23 -14.71 -48.74
C VAL A 8 -19.97 -13.86 -48.54
N ILE A 9 -20.15 -12.56 -48.29
CA ILE A 9 -19.06 -11.66 -47.91
C ILE A 9 -18.81 -11.88 -46.41
N LEU A 10 -17.75 -12.62 -46.09
CA LEU A 10 -17.19 -12.70 -44.74
C LEU A 10 -16.50 -11.36 -44.42
N CYS A 11 -17.20 -10.47 -43.70
CA CYS A 11 -16.56 -9.32 -43.06
C CYS A 11 -15.67 -9.83 -41.93
N ALA A 12 -14.39 -10.05 -42.21
CA ALA A 12 -13.37 -10.18 -41.18
C ALA A 12 -13.25 -8.82 -40.47
N GLY A 13 -13.96 -8.67 -39.35
CA GLY A 13 -13.82 -7.51 -38.48
C GLY A 13 -12.40 -7.45 -37.95
N PHE A 14 -11.61 -6.51 -38.46
CA PHE A 14 -10.36 -6.11 -37.82
C PHE A 14 -10.72 -5.47 -36.48
N PHE A 15 -10.67 -6.25 -35.41
CA PHE A 15 -10.58 -5.71 -34.06
C PHE A 15 -9.22 -5.04 -33.94
N TRP A 16 -9.17 -3.73 -34.16
CA TRP A 16 -8.05 -2.94 -33.65
C TRP A 16 -8.09 -3.04 -32.13
N PRO A 17 -6.99 -3.46 -31.46
CA PRO A 17 -6.88 -3.28 -30.03
C PRO A 17 -6.96 -1.77 -29.80
N THR A 18 -8.07 -1.30 -29.23
CA THR A 18 -8.11 0.05 -28.67
C THR A 18 -7.10 0.05 -27.53
N THR A 19 -5.91 0.56 -27.79
CA THR A 19 -4.99 0.93 -26.72
C THR A 19 -5.74 1.93 -25.85
N PHE A 20 -6.17 1.51 -24.66
CA PHE A 20 -6.76 2.40 -23.66
C PHE A 20 -5.66 3.37 -23.21
N SER A 21 -5.48 4.45 -23.97
CA SER A 21 -4.66 5.57 -23.56
C SER A 21 -5.33 6.18 -22.34
N HIS A 22 -4.80 5.89 -21.15
CA HIS A 22 -5.29 6.44 -19.90
C HIS A 22 -5.16 7.96 -19.96
N PRO A 23 -6.20 8.73 -19.59
CA PRO A 23 -6.10 10.18 -19.53
C PRO A 23 -4.90 10.59 -18.69
N ARG A 24 -4.09 11.54 -19.18
CA ARG A 24 -2.94 12.08 -18.44
C ARG A 24 -3.41 12.53 -17.05
N GLY A 25 -2.86 11.93 -16.01
CA GLY A 25 -3.18 12.21 -14.60
C GLY A 25 -4.13 11.21 -13.93
N GLU A 26 -4.54 10.13 -14.59
CA GLU A 26 -5.12 8.98 -13.91
C GLU A 26 -4.05 8.03 -13.39
N TRP A 27 -4.25 7.56 -12.16
CA TRP A 27 -3.40 6.54 -11.54
C TRP A 27 -3.66 5.17 -12.18
N THR A 28 -2.61 4.36 -12.24
CA THR A 28 -2.63 3.01 -12.83
C THR A 28 -2.50 1.91 -11.78
N LYS A 29 -2.01 2.29 -10.59
CA LYS A 29 -1.68 1.39 -9.49
C LYS A 29 -2.06 2.02 -8.16
N LEU A 30 -2.50 1.18 -7.24
CA LEU A 30 -2.65 1.52 -5.83
C LEU A 30 -1.62 0.75 -5.01
N THR A 31 -1.10 1.39 -3.99
CA THR A 31 -0.22 0.78 -3.00
C THR A 31 -0.96 0.67 -1.68
N LEU A 32 -1.24 -0.56 -1.26
CA LEU A 32 -1.71 -0.87 0.09
C LEU A 32 -0.51 -0.89 1.04
N THR A 33 -0.37 0.16 1.82
CA THR A 33 0.75 0.38 2.73
C THR A 33 0.38 -0.06 4.13
N GLN A 34 1.16 -0.98 4.70
CA GLN A 34 1.04 -1.41 6.09
C GLN A 34 2.35 -1.14 6.84
N HIS A 35 2.28 -0.70 8.08
CA HIS A 35 3.45 -0.48 8.93
C HIS A 35 3.42 -1.34 10.19
N TRP A 36 4.60 -1.59 10.77
CA TRP A 36 4.74 -2.28 12.03
C TRP A 36 4.70 -1.27 13.18
N PRO A 37 3.69 -1.32 14.08
CA PRO A 37 3.51 -0.30 15.10
C PRO A 37 4.71 -0.11 16.04
N GLN A 38 5.43 -1.19 16.38
CA GLN A 38 6.58 -1.09 17.29
C GLN A 38 7.73 -0.29 16.66
N THR A 39 7.98 -0.49 15.37
CA THR A 39 9.01 0.28 14.65
C THR A 39 8.60 1.73 14.53
N PHE A 40 7.34 2.00 14.16
CA PHE A 40 6.81 3.37 14.10
C PHE A 40 6.94 4.09 15.44
N CYS A 41 6.51 3.47 16.54
CA CYS A 41 6.61 4.09 17.86
C CYS A 41 8.04 4.19 18.40
N SER A 42 9.00 3.44 17.86
CA SER A 42 10.41 3.55 18.28
C SER A 42 11.09 4.83 17.76
N VAL A 43 10.60 5.39 16.66
CA VAL A 43 11.13 6.61 16.03
C VAL A 43 10.32 7.86 16.37
N GLU A 44 9.05 7.69 16.73
CA GLU A 44 8.16 8.78 17.11
C GLU A 44 8.19 9.11 18.60
N LYS A 45 8.22 10.41 18.92
CA LYS A 45 8.19 10.86 20.32
C LYS A 45 6.81 10.64 20.93
N ASN A 46 6.76 10.19 22.17
CA ASN A 46 5.53 9.94 22.93
C ASN A 46 4.58 8.89 22.30
N CYS A 47 5.11 7.99 21.48
CA CYS A 47 4.35 6.87 20.91
C CYS A 47 4.60 5.62 21.75
N THR A 48 3.54 4.92 22.15
CA THR A 48 3.62 3.59 22.76
C THR A 48 2.53 2.72 22.19
N THR A 49 2.82 1.44 21.96
CA THR A 49 1.85 0.53 21.37
C THR A 49 2.05 -0.89 21.84
N ASN A 50 0.94 -1.59 22.07
CA ASN A 50 0.90 -3.03 22.34
C ASN A 50 0.27 -3.81 21.18
N ILE A 51 0.11 -3.15 20.03
CA ILE A 51 -0.45 -3.78 18.84
C ILE A 51 0.56 -4.80 18.32
N SER A 52 0.08 -6.02 18.13
CA SER A 52 0.87 -7.19 17.76
C SER A 52 0.64 -7.69 16.33
N PHE A 53 0.05 -6.85 15.50
CA PHE A 53 -0.24 -7.11 14.10
C PHE A 53 0.09 -5.88 13.26
N TRP A 54 0.30 -6.08 11.96
CA TRP A 54 0.54 -4.99 11.01
C TRP A 54 -0.73 -4.15 10.84
N THR A 55 -0.60 -2.83 10.88
CA THR A 55 -1.71 -1.90 10.70
C THR A 55 -1.62 -1.18 9.36
N LEU A 56 -2.76 -0.78 8.82
CA LEU A 56 -2.82 0.10 7.66
C LEU A 56 -2.20 1.44 7.98
N HIS A 57 -1.32 1.88 7.07
CA HIS A 57 -0.91 3.26 6.95
C HIS A 57 -1.77 3.94 5.87
N GLY A 58 -1.93 3.31 4.70
CA GLY A 58 -2.78 3.88 3.67
C GLY A 58 -2.99 3.07 2.40
N LEU A 59 -3.81 3.62 1.51
CA LEU A 59 -4.08 3.09 0.16
C LEU A 59 -3.81 4.19 -0.87
N TRP A 60 -2.65 4.14 -1.53
CA TRP A 60 -2.13 5.30 -2.25
C TRP A 60 -2.10 5.10 -3.75
N PRO A 61 -2.72 5.99 -4.53
CA PRO A 61 -2.47 6.08 -5.97
C PRO A 61 -0.99 6.33 -6.27
N ASN A 62 -0.45 5.67 -7.31
CA ASN A 62 0.93 5.90 -7.76
C ASN A 62 1.17 7.30 -8.37
N SER A 63 0.10 8.04 -8.66
CA SER A 63 0.20 9.41 -9.19
C SER A 63 -0.87 10.32 -8.60
N GLY A 64 -0.50 11.60 -8.41
CA GLY A 64 -1.37 12.64 -7.86
C GLY A 64 -1.33 12.73 -6.33
N MET A 65 -1.51 13.94 -5.81
CA MET A 65 -1.71 14.21 -4.39
C MET A 65 -2.68 15.36 -4.23
N MET A 66 -3.49 15.35 -3.17
CA MET A 66 -4.43 16.44 -2.86
C MET A 66 -5.33 16.81 -4.06
N CYS A 67 -5.83 15.81 -4.79
CA CYS A 67 -6.49 16.01 -6.08
C CYS A 67 -7.82 16.76 -6.02
N ASN A 68 -8.42 16.90 -4.83
CA ASN A 68 -9.60 17.73 -4.60
C ASN A 68 -9.61 18.30 -3.17
N THR A 69 -9.01 19.48 -2.98
CA THR A 69 -8.91 20.13 -1.66
C THR A 69 -10.24 20.67 -1.14
N SER A 70 -11.25 20.81 -1.99
CA SER A 70 -12.61 21.19 -1.59
C SER A 70 -13.45 20.02 -1.08
N TRP A 71 -13.01 18.78 -1.29
CA TRP A 71 -13.73 17.59 -0.85
C TRP A 71 -13.24 17.13 0.52
N HIS A 72 -13.67 17.86 1.55
CA HIS A 72 -13.26 17.60 2.92
C HIS A 72 -13.71 16.23 3.45
N PHE A 73 -12.89 15.64 4.31
CA PHE A 73 -13.23 14.44 5.05
C PHE A 73 -14.46 14.65 5.93
N ASN A 74 -15.34 13.65 6.00
CA ASN A 74 -16.54 13.65 6.82
C ASN A 74 -16.74 12.26 7.45
N ALA A 75 -16.40 12.15 8.73
CA ALA A 75 -16.51 10.91 9.50
C ALA A 75 -17.92 10.30 9.52
N SER A 76 -18.97 11.11 9.33
CA SER A 76 -20.36 10.61 9.28
C SER A 76 -20.61 9.71 8.08
N LEU A 77 -19.84 9.87 6.98
CA LEU A 77 -19.97 9.07 5.77
C LEU A 77 -19.34 7.67 5.89
N ILE A 78 -18.59 7.42 6.96
CA ILE A 78 -17.90 6.15 7.21
C ILE A 78 -18.20 5.59 8.61
N LYS A 79 -19.31 6.03 9.21
CA LYS A 79 -19.65 5.72 10.61
C LYS A 79 -19.65 4.23 10.92
N ASP A 80 -20.11 3.42 9.97
CA ASP A 80 -20.14 1.95 10.03
C ASP A 80 -18.73 1.33 10.00
N LEU A 81 -17.75 1.99 9.37
CA LEU A 81 -16.37 1.51 9.27
C LEU A 81 -15.52 1.89 10.49
N ILE A 82 -15.93 2.89 11.29
CA ILE A 82 -15.14 3.43 12.42
C ILE A 82 -14.60 2.35 13.37
N PRO A 83 -15.37 1.32 13.79
CA PRO A 83 -14.84 0.27 14.65
C PRO A 83 -13.65 -0.48 14.02
N GLU A 84 -13.71 -0.78 12.73
CA GLU A 84 -12.59 -1.42 12.01
C GLU A 84 -11.44 -0.46 11.77
N MET A 85 -11.72 0.79 11.39
CA MET A 85 -10.71 1.83 11.21
C MET A 85 -9.89 2.02 12.49
N LYS A 86 -10.52 2.07 13.67
CA LYS A 86 -9.82 2.17 14.96
C LYS A 86 -8.93 0.97 15.27
N LYS A 87 -9.25 -0.22 14.74
CA LYS A 87 -8.52 -1.45 15.03
C LYS A 87 -7.38 -1.68 14.04
N TYR A 88 -7.65 -1.51 12.76
CA TYR A 88 -6.77 -1.93 11.67
C TYR A 88 -6.11 -0.77 10.95
N TRP A 89 -6.63 0.45 11.08
CA TRP A 89 -6.04 1.68 10.53
C TRP A 89 -5.90 2.78 11.61
N PRO A 90 -5.37 2.48 12.81
CA PRO A 90 -5.28 3.46 13.88
C PRO A 90 -4.30 4.58 13.56
N ASP A 91 -4.56 5.76 14.12
CA ASP A 91 -3.49 6.72 14.41
C ASP A 91 -2.71 6.21 15.62
N LEU A 92 -1.41 5.95 15.46
CA LEU A 92 -0.56 5.41 16.52
C LEU A 92 -0.08 6.49 17.51
N ILE A 93 -0.20 7.77 17.16
CA ILE A 93 0.16 8.91 18.02
C ILE A 93 -1.09 9.41 18.76
N GLU A 94 -2.20 9.59 18.04
CA GLU A 94 -3.47 10.07 18.59
C GLU A 94 -4.64 9.09 18.32
N PRO A 95 -4.72 7.93 18.99
CA PRO A 95 -5.72 6.89 18.67
C PRO A 95 -7.19 7.29 18.79
N SER A 96 -7.50 8.38 19.52
CA SER A 96 -8.85 8.94 19.64
C SER A 96 -9.21 9.94 18.54
N SER A 97 -8.23 10.37 17.74
CA SER A 97 -8.37 11.37 16.70
C SER A 97 -8.78 10.75 15.37
N SER A 98 -9.46 11.54 14.53
CA SER A 98 -9.73 11.19 13.13
C SER A 98 -8.85 11.97 12.15
N GLU A 99 -7.90 12.76 12.65
CA GLU A 99 -7.05 13.62 11.83
C GLU A 99 -6.17 12.81 10.87
N PHE A 100 -5.71 11.63 11.27
CA PHE A 100 -4.98 10.74 10.37
C PHE A 100 -5.83 10.29 9.18
N TRP A 101 -7.07 9.85 9.38
CA TRP A 101 -7.96 9.47 8.27
C TRP A 101 -8.33 10.66 7.39
N LYS A 102 -8.49 11.84 7.98
CA LYS A 102 -8.69 13.09 7.24
C LYS A 102 -7.48 13.41 6.36
N TYR A 103 -6.26 13.22 6.87
CA TYR A 103 -5.03 13.40 6.11
C TYR A 103 -4.97 12.41 4.94
N GLU A 104 -5.17 11.12 5.19
CA GLU A 104 -5.16 10.07 4.18
C GLU A 104 -6.23 10.30 3.10
N TRP A 105 -7.44 10.69 3.49
CA TRP A 105 -8.48 11.07 2.54
C TRP A 105 -8.06 12.26 1.68
N THR A 106 -7.63 13.35 2.31
CA THR A 106 -7.31 14.60 1.61
C THR A 106 -6.15 14.40 0.64
N LYS A 107 -5.08 13.74 1.10
CA LYS A 107 -3.85 13.57 0.33
C LYS A 107 -3.97 12.48 -0.74
N HIS A 108 -4.59 11.34 -0.44
CA HIS A 108 -4.60 10.15 -1.30
C HIS A 108 -6.00 9.76 -1.77
N GLY A 109 -6.98 9.70 -0.86
CA GLY A 109 -8.35 9.30 -1.17
C GLY A 109 -9.03 10.15 -2.25
N THR A 110 -8.81 11.47 -2.25
CA THR A 110 -9.36 12.37 -3.28
C THR A 110 -8.81 12.09 -4.68
N CYS A 111 -7.60 11.54 -4.80
CA CYS A 111 -7.01 11.09 -6.07
C CYS A 111 -7.56 9.71 -6.47
N ALA A 112 -7.65 8.79 -5.51
CA ALA A 112 -8.21 7.45 -5.71
C ALA A 112 -9.66 7.53 -6.22
N ALA A 113 -10.44 8.48 -5.70
CA ALA A 113 -11.84 8.72 -6.03
C ALA A 113 -12.11 9.16 -7.49
N ARG A 114 -11.08 9.35 -8.31
CA ARG A 114 -11.23 9.49 -9.77
C ARG A 114 -11.73 8.21 -10.43
N ALA A 115 -11.46 7.04 -9.84
CA ALA A 115 -12.04 5.78 -10.31
C ALA A 115 -13.43 5.57 -9.71
N GLU A 116 -14.37 5.09 -10.52
CA GLU A 116 -15.75 4.81 -10.11
C GLU A 116 -15.85 3.81 -8.94
N SER A 117 -14.92 2.85 -8.89
CA SER A 117 -14.81 1.86 -7.82
C SER A 117 -14.46 2.47 -6.46
N LEU A 118 -13.89 3.68 -6.43
CA LEU A 118 -13.42 4.37 -5.22
C LEU A 118 -14.01 5.78 -5.04
N ASN A 119 -15.02 6.16 -5.84
CA ASN A 119 -15.52 7.53 -5.97
C ASN A 119 -16.33 8.08 -4.77
N SER A 120 -16.08 7.61 -3.56
CA SER A 120 -16.60 8.16 -2.31
C SER A 120 -15.67 7.84 -1.14
N GLN A 121 -15.79 8.59 -0.04
CA GLN A 121 -15.07 8.29 1.20
C GLN A 121 -15.31 6.86 1.66
N HIS A 122 -16.59 6.45 1.69
CA HIS A 122 -16.97 5.09 2.09
C HIS A 122 -16.33 4.02 1.20
N LYS A 123 -16.42 4.17 -0.13
CA LYS A 123 -15.81 3.21 -1.07
C LYS A 123 -14.28 3.12 -0.91
N TYR A 124 -13.60 4.24 -0.72
CA TYR A 124 -12.16 4.28 -0.51
C TYR A 124 -11.75 3.55 0.77
N PHE A 125 -12.33 3.91 1.91
CA PHE A 125 -11.97 3.34 3.21
C PHE A 125 -12.40 1.87 3.32
N SER A 126 -13.59 1.51 2.85
CA SER A 126 -14.05 0.12 2.85
C SER A 126 -13.20 -0.77 1.95
N LYS A 127 -12.78 -0.27 0.77
CA LYS A 127 -11.89 -1.04 -0.11
C LYS A 127 -10.52 -1.26 0.51
N ALA A 128 -9.94 -0.26 1.17
CA ALA A 128 -8.67 -0.42 1.86
C ALA A 128 -8.75 -1.48 2.98
N LEU A 129 -9.82 -1.48 3.78
CA LEU A 129 -10.08 -2.50 4.80
C LEU A 129 -10.29 -3.89 4.18
N GLU A 130 -11.04 -3.98 3.07
CA GLU A 130 -11.22 -5.23 2.34
C GLU A 130 -9.88 -5.80 1.86
N LEU A 131 -9.02 -4.97 1.26
CA LEU A 131 -7.71 -5.39 0.77
C LEU A 131 -6.76 -5.78 1.91
N TYR A 132 -6.82 -5.06 3.03
CA TYR A 132 -6.09 -5.41 4.25
C TYR A 132 -6.44 -6.83 4.72
N HIS A 133 -7.74 -7.14 4.83
CA HIS A 133 -8.20 -8.46 5.25
C HIS A 133 -7.93 -9.54 4.21
N LYS A 134 -8.07 -9.21 2.91
CA LYS A 134 -7.81 -10.13 1.79
C LYS A 134 -6.35 -10.59 1.76
N TYR A 135 -5.41 -9.65 1.92
CA TYR A 135 -3.98 -9.96 1.81
C TYR A 135 -3.36 -10.41 3.13
N ASN A 136 -3.89 -9.97 4.28
CA ASN A 136 -3.59 -10.52 5.60
C ASN A 136 -2.08 -10.71 5.88
N LEU A 137 -1.31 -9.63 5.67
CA LEU A 137 0.15 -9.62 5.80
C LEU A 137 0.66 -10.23 7.10
N THR A 138 -0.03 -9.98 8.22
CA THR A 138 0.35 -10.52 9.52
C THR A 138 0.39 -12.06 9.52
N ASN A 139 -0.64 -12.70 8.98
CA ASN A 139 -0.67 -14.17 8.93
C ASN A 139 0.28 -14.70 7.86
N VAL A 140 0.41 -14.04 6.72
CA VAL A 140 1.36 -14.43 5.67
C VAL A 140 2.79 -14.51 6.21
N LEU A 141 3.23 -13.49 6.95
CA LEU A 141 4.56 -13.48 7.58
C LEU A 141 4.68 -14.59 8.62
N LYS A 142 3.67 -14.71 9.51
CA LYS A 142 3.66 -15.72 10.58
C LYS A 142 3.69 -17.15 10.06
N ASP A 143 2.88 -17.48 9.05
CA ASP A 143 2.78 -18.82 8.47
C ASP A 143 4.08 -19.21 7.75
N ASN A 144 4.85 -18.21 7.28
CA ASN A 144 6.20 -18.37 6.74
C ASN A 144 7.31 -18.17 7.78
N ARG A 145 6.99 -18.20 9.07
CA ARG A 145 7.94 -18.10 10.20
C ARG A 145 8.73 -16.79 10.27
N ILE A 146 8.28 -15.73 9.60
CA ILE A 146 8.76 -14.37 9.81
C ILE A 146 7.90 -13.75 10.92
N VAL A 147 8.38 -13.86 12.15
CA VAL A 147 7.70 -13.36 13.35
C VAL A 147 8.57 -12.37 14.11
N PRO A 148 7.98 -11.45 14.90
CA PRO A 148 8.78 -10.57 15.75
C PRO A 148 9.70 -11.39 16.66
N SER A 149 11.00 -11.09 16.65
CA SER A 149 12.02 -11.92 17.27
C SER A 149 13.27 -11.11 17.63
N GLU A 150 14.03 -11.59 18.61
CA GLU A 150 15.40 -11.11 18.89
C GLU A 150 16.41 -11.60 17.83
N GLN A 151 16.04 -12.60 17.03
CA GLN A 151 16.84 -13.05 15.89
C GLN A 151 16.61 -12.14 14.69
N TYR A 152 17.67 -11.92 13.92
CA TYR A 152 17.61 -11.14 12.69
C TYR A 152 17.27 -12.01 11.49
N TYR A 153 16.61 -11.40 10.52
CA TYR A 153 16.36 -11.97 9.20
C TYR A 153 17.29 -11.31 8.18
N THR A 154 17.52 -11.99 7.07
CA THR A 154 17.98 -11.37 5.83
C THR A 154 16.80 -10.80 5.06
N LEU A 155 17.05 -9.83 4.16
CA LEU A 155 15.98 -9.33 3.29
C LEU A 155 15.42 -10.44 2.39
N ASP A 156 16.28 -11.31 1.86
CA ASP A 156 15.87 -12.44 1.01
C ASP A 156 14.90 -13.39 1.71
N GLU A 157 15.07 -13.66 3.01
CA GLU A 157 14.13 -14.47 3.79
C GLU A 157 12.75 -13.81 3.88
N VAL A 158 12.70 -12.50 4.13
CA VAL A 158 11.44 -11.74 4.22
C VAL A 158 10.76 -11.66 2.85
N GLU A 159 11.53 -11.36 1.79
CA GLU A 159 11.02 -11.30 0.41
C GLU A 159 10.48 -12.66 -0.05
N THR A 160 11.20 -13.74 0.24
CA THR A 160 10.78 -15.11 -0.10
C THR A 160 9.49 -15.48 0.62
N ALA A 161 9.40 -15.20 1.92
CA ALA A 161 8.20 -15.46 2.72
C ALA A 161 6.97 -14.75 2.14
N ILE A 162 7.10 -13.47 1.79
CA ILE A 162 6.00 -12.67 1.24
C ILE A 162 5.63 -13.11 -0.19
N THR A 163 6.64 -13.27 -1.05
CA THR A 163 6.44 -13.61 -2.48
C THR A 163 5.86 -15.01 -2.64
N SER A 164 6.19 -15.95 -1.75
CA SER A 164 5.62 -17.32 -1.77
C SER A 164 4.09 -17.35 -1.69
N PHE A 165 3.48 -16.33 -1.07
CA PHE A 165 2.04 -16.22 -0.91
C PHE A 165 1.41 -15.29 -1.95
N TYR A 166 1.97 -14.11 -2.18
CA TYR A 166 1.38 -13.12 -3.10
C TYR A 166 1.73 -13.36 -4.57
N ASN A 167 2.79 -14.13 -4.86
CA ASN A 167 3.30 -14.37 -6.22
C ASN A 167 3.61 -13.06 -7.00
N VAL A 168 3.88 -11.97 -6.28
CA VAL A 168 4.33 -10.67 -6.79
C VAL A 168 5.34 -10.09 -5.81
N LYS A 169 6.19 -9.19 -6.30
CA LYS A 169 7.16 -8.46 -5.49
C LYS A 169 6.49 -7.30 -4.74
N THR A 170 6.61 -7.33 -3.42
CA THR A 170 6.27 -6.21 -2.54
C THR A 170 7.47 -5.30 -2.31
N LYS A 171 7.23 -4.06 -1.85
CA LYS A 171 8.32 -3.19 -1.41
C LYS A 171 8.42 -3.22 0.12
N ILE A 172 9.60 -3.57 0.62
CA ILE A 172 9.88 -3.73 2.04
C ILE A 172 10.78 -2.57 2.47
N GLN A 173 10.37 -1.88 3.53
CA GLN A 173 11.04 -0.68 4.03
C GLN A 173 11.44 -0.82 5.49
N CYS A 174 12.63 -0.32 5.78
CA CYS A 174 13.28 -0.38 7.06
C CYS A 174 13.67 1.01 7.55
N VAL A 175 13.76 1.16 8.86
CA VAL A 175 14.50 2.25 9.49
C VAL A 175 15.97 1.87 9.45
N HIS A 176 16.78 2.70 8.80
CA HIS A 176 18.21 2.47 8.69
C HIS A 176 18.93 2.91 9.97
N PRO A 177 19.98 2.19 10.38
CA PRO A 177 20.75 2.61 11.54
C PRO A 177 21.44 3.95 11.31
N GLY A 178 21.65 4.71 12.39
CA GLY A 178 22.56 5.85 12.38
C GLY A 178 24.01 5.43 12.09
N LYS A 179 24.92 6.41 11.97
CA LYS A 179 26.34 6.17 11.67
C LYS A 179 26.95 5.06 12.54
N GLY A 180 27.43 4.00 11.89
CA GLY A 180 28.13 2.89 12.53
C GLY A 180 27.23 1.75 13.04
N GLY A 181 25.90 1.88 12.95
CA GLY A 181 25.01 0.75 13.19
C GLY A 181 25.00 -0.22 12.01
N GLN A 182 24.66 -1.47 12.29
CA GLN A 182 24.81 -2.60 11.35
C GLN A 182 23.50 -3.34 11.10
N VAL A 183 22.42 -2.95 11.77
CA VAL A 183 21.12 -3.63 11.73
C VAL A 183 20.06 -2.58 11.40
N GLN A 184 19.21 -2.90 10.44
CA GLN A 184 18.06 -2.09 10.05
C GLN A 184 16.79 -2.67 10.68
N VAL A 185 15.77 -1.86 10.90
CA VAL A 185 14.55 -2.28 11.61
C VAL A 185 13.38 -2.33 10.64
N LEU A 186 12.73 -3.49 10.50
CA LEU A 186 11.59 -3.68 9.61
C LEU A 186 10.43 -2.76 10.01
N GLY A 187 9.96 -1.91 9.11
CA GLY A 187 9.02 -0.84 9.47
C GLY A 187 7.76 -0.77 8.61
N GLN A 188 7.86 -0.98 7.30
CA GLN A 188 6.72 -0.81 6.38
C GLN A 188 6.80 -1.81 5.23
N ILE A 189 5.66 -2.36 4.82
CA ILE A 189 5.52 -3.23 3.65
C ILE A 189 4.40 -2.66 2.78
N GLU A 190 4.72 -2.47 1.50
CA GLU A 190 3.84 -1.95 0.47
C GLU A 190 3.45 -3.10 -0.48
N ILE A 191 2.15 -3.37 -0.58
CA ILE A 191 1.56 -4.37 -1.50
C ILE A 191 0.85 -3.60 -2.63
N CYS A 192 1.17 -3.90 -3.88
CA CYS A 192 0.62 -3.15 -5.01
C CYS A 192 -0.51 -3.90 -5.71
N VAL A 193 -1.52 -3.14 -6.13
CA VAL A 193 -2.65 -3.64 -6.91
C VAL A 193 -2.95 -2.75 -8.11
N ASP A 194 -3.49 -3.35 -9.17
CA ASP A 194 -4.02 -2.63 -10.31
C ASP A 194 -5.40 -1.99 -10.01
N ARG A 195 -6.03 -1.41 -11.04
CA ARG A 195 -7.34 -0.76 -10.93
C ARG A 195 -8.50 -1.71 -10.65
N ASP A 196 -8.31 -3.00 -10.93
CA ASP A 196 -9.24 -4.09 -10.65
C ASP A 196 -8.92 -4.78 -9.30
N PHE A 197 -8.02 -4.18 -8.53
CA PHE A 197 -7.55 -4.63 -7.23
C PHE A 197 -6.88 -6.01 -7.25
N GLN A 198 -6.28 -6.39 -8.38
CA GLN A 198 -5.45 -7.59 -8.51
C GLN A 198 -4.00 -7.26 -8.16
N LEU A 199 -3.32 -8.23 -7.53
CA LEU A 199 -1.91 -8.09 -7.16
C LEU A 199 -1.04 -7.87 -8.40
N ILE A 200 -0.14 -6.90 -8.30
CA ILE A 200 0.90 -6.62 -9.29
C ILE A 200 2.22 -6.32 -8.59
N ASP A 201 3.33 -6.44 -9.30
CA ASP A 201 4.64 -6.06 -8.77
C ASP A 201 4.68 -4.57 -8.38
N CYS A 202 5.28 -4.28 -7.22
CA CYS A 202 5.50 -2.90 -6.79
C CYS A 202 6.62 -2.19 -7.55
N GLU A 203 7.55 -2.95 -8.15
CA GLU A 203 8.59 -2.42 -9.02
C GLU A 203 7.97 -1.64 -10.20
N LYS A 204 8.65 -0.59 -10.65
CA LYS A 204 8.23 0.18 -11.81
C LYS A 204 8.41 -0.69 -13.07
N SER A 205 7.42 -0.72 -13.96
CA SER A 205 7.69 -1.15 -15.33
C SER A 205 8.74 -0.20 -15.93
N THR A 206 9.56 -0.70 -16.85
CA THR A 206 10.63 0.08 -17.50
C THR A 206 10.14 1.38 -18.17
N GLU A 207 8.84 1.49 -18.47
CA GLU A 207 8.21 2.70 -19.02
C GLU A 207 7.99 3.81 -17.96
N GLU A 208 7.84 3.49 -16.68
CA GLU A 208 7.65 4.48 -15.60
C GLU A 208 8.98 5.09 -15.10
N ILE A 209 10.11 4.47 -15.43
CA ILE A 209 11.45 4.91 -15.01
C ILE A 209 11.87 6.20 -15.74
N TRP A 210 11.35 6.46 -16.93
CA TRP A 210 11.83 7.54 -17.81
C TRP A 210 11.14 8.89 -17.58
N SER A 211 10.20 8.99 -16.63
CA SER A 211 9.34 10.17 -16.54
C SER A 211 9.41 11.00 -15.26
N ASN A 212 10.02 10.56 -14.14
CA ASN A 212 9.98 11.36 -12.91
C ASN A 212 11.20 11.14 -11.98
N ASP A 213 12.23 11.96 -12.17
CA ASP A 213 13.18 12.32 -11.12
C ASP A 213 12.71 13.61 -10.45
N ILE A 214 12.07 13.54 -9.26
CA ILE A 214 12.01 14.68 -8.32
C ILE A 214 12.15 14.16 -6.87
N PRO A 215 12.92 14.86 -6.00
CA PRO A 215 13.35 14.36 -4.70
C PRO A 215 12.21 14.32 -3.67
N ALA A 216 12.33 13.38 -2.73
CA ALA A 216 11.50 13.30 -1.53
C ALA A 216 11.56 14.61 -0.74
N VAL A 217 10.44 15.35 -0.73
CA VAL A 217 10.25 16.52 0.14
C VAL A 217 9.81 16.03 1.51
N ALA A 218 10.59 16.43 2.52
CA ALA A 218 10.42 16.11 3.92
C ALA A 218 9.07 16.62 4.48
N ILE A 219 8.33 15.71 5.10
CA ILE A 219 7.31 16.01 6.11
C ILE A 219 7.86 15.44 7.43
N SER A 220 7.85 16.26 8.48
CA SER A 220 8.30 15.88 9.82
C SER A 220 7.71 14.54 10.24
N GLY A 221 8.57 13.55 10.51
CA GLY A 221 8.20 12.19 10.95
C GLY A 221 8.43 11.07 9.91
N GLN A 222 8.57 11.37 8.61
CA GLN A 222 8.72 10.34 7.57
C GLN A 222 10.14 10.19 6.98
N SER A 223 11.16 10.87 7.52
CA SER A 223 12.51 10.84 6.94
C SER A 223 13.31 9.56 7.22
N GLU A 224 12.76 8.57 7.91
CA GLU A 224 13.55 7.42 8.40
C GLU A 224 13.29 6.08 7.70
N LEU A 225 12.15 5.91 7.02
CA LEU A 225 11.85 4.68 6.29
C LEU A 225 12.33 4.75 4.84
N SER A 226 13.18 3.82 4.44
CA SER A 226 13.53 3.60 3.03
C SER A 226 13.63 2.12 2.72
N VAL A 227 13.82 1.73 1.45
CA VAL A 227 13.91 0.32 1.06
C VAL A 227 15.00 -0.36 1.88
N CYS A 228 14.71 -1.56 2.39
CA CYS A 228 15.68 -2.30 3.20
C CYS A 228 16.93 -2.65 2.35
N ASP A 229 18.11 -2.61 2.96
CA ASP A 229 19.39 -2.92 2.29
C ASP A 229 19.68 -4.44 2.38
N HIS A 230 19.89 -5.13 1.26
CA HIS A 230 20.22 -6.56 1.25
C HIS A 230 21.51 -6.90 2.01
N SER A 231 22.43 -5.94 2.16
CA SER A 231 23.70 -6.15 2.86
C SER A 231 23.57 -6.07 4.39
N MET A 232 22.41 -5.65 4.92
CA MET A 232 22.20 -5.49 6.35
C MET A 232 21.16 -6.48 6.92
N PRO A 233 21.42 -7.12 8.07
CA PRO A 233 20.42 -7.87 8.79
C PRO A 233 19.23 -6.99 9.21
N ILE A 234 18.05 -7.58 9.19
CA ILE A 234 16.76 -6.98 9.53
C ILE A 234 16.33 -7.43 10.92
N TYR A 235 16.15 -6.47 11.83
CA TYR A 235 15.48 -6.67 13.10
C TYR A 235 13.97 -6.47 12.95
N TYR A 236 13.18 -7.46 13.37
CA TYR A 236 11.72 -7.38 13.42
C TYR A 236 11.28 -7.29 14.90
N PRO A 237 11.06 -6.07 15.44
CA PRO A 237 10.99 -5.85 16.88
C PRO A 237 9.78 -6.54 17.53
N PRO A 238 9.99 -7.34 18.60
CA PRO A 238 8.93 -7.92 19.41
C PRO A 238 7.98 -6.88 20.02
N VAL A 239 6.76 -7.32 20.32
CA VAL A 239 5.79 -6.53 21.06
C VAL A 239 6.16 -6.57 22.54
N PRO A 240 6.27 -5.42 23.23
CA PRO A 240 6.56 -5.40 24.66
C PRO A 240 5.56 -6.26 25.45
N SER A 241 6.08 -7.13 26.32
CA SER A 241 5.23 -7.86 27.26
C SER A 241 4.52 -6.87 28.18
N ARG A 242 3.21 -7.03 28.41
CA ARG A 242 2.51 -6.27 29.45
C ARG A 242 3.12 -6.65 30.81
N SER A 243 3.89 -5.76 31.41
CA SER A 243 4.30 -5.80 32.82
C SER A 243 3.11 -5.52 33.73
#